data_AF-A0A368BU11-F1
#
_entry.id   AF-A0A368BU11-F1
#
_cell.length_a   1.000
_cell.length_b   1.000
_cell.length_c   1.000
_cell.angle_alpha   90.00
_cell.angle_beta   90.00
_cell.angle_gamma   90.00
#
_symmetry.space_group_name_H-M   'P 1'
#
loop_
_entity.id
_entity.type
_entity.pdbx_description
1 polymer ?
#
loop_
_entity_poly.entity_id
_entity_poly.type
_entity_poly.pdbx_seq_one_letter_code
_entity_poly.pdbx_strand_id
1 'polypeptide(L)' 'MEDQDYNVIRFLNYLKYRADHQGVPLALDEGFILESFHVGVRFFFGVTIDDNGLPIHDREQPHDGFLEEWLERSIN' A
#
# COMPACT_ATOMS: atom_id res chain seq x y z
N MET A 1 0.15 -14.81 19.25
CA MET A 1 -0.49 -13.99 18.21
C MET A 1 -0.88 -14.96 17.13
N GLU A 2 -2.16 -15.04 16.76
CA GLU A 2 -2.51 -15.73 15.53
C GLU A 2 -1.77 -15.02 14.40
N ASP A 3 -1.08 -15.77 13.55
CA ASP A 3 -0.46 -15.26 12.33
C ASP A 3 -1.59 -14.78 11.42
N GLN A 4 -2.03 -13.54 11.61
CA GLN A 4 -2.93 -12.90 10.68
C GLN A 4 -2.12 -12.57 9.43
N ASP A 5 -2.45 -13.23 8.33
CA ASP A 5 -1.86 -12.98 7.01
C ASP A 5 -2.29 -11.60 6.51
N TYR A 6 -1.67 -10.55 7.04
CA TYR A 6 -1.92 -9.19 6.60
C TYR A 6 -1.28 -8.96 5.23
N ASN A 7 -1.99 -8.23 4.37
CA ASN A 7 -1.59 -7.87 3.03
C ASN A 7 -0.65 -6.65 3.00
N VAL A 8 0.06 -6.36 4.11
CA VAL A 8 0.97 -5.21 4.21
C VAL A 8 2.06 -5.25 3.13
N ILE A 9 2.53 -6.45 2.77
CA ILE A 9 3.46 -6.64 1.64
C ILE A 9 2.84 -6.19 0.32
N ARG A 10 1.56 -6.52 0.09
CA ARG A 10 0.83 -6.10 -1.10
C ARG A 10 0.67 -4.58 -1.14
N PHE A 11 0.36 -3.95 0.00
CA PHE A 11 0.39 -2.49 0.10
C PHE A 11 1.77 -1.89 -0.19
N LEU A 12 2.85 -2.46 0.33
CA LEU A 12 4.22 -1.99 0.04
C LEU A 12 4.54 -2.11 -1.47
N ASN A 13 4.09 -3.19 -2.11
CA ASN A 13 4.23 -3.36 -3.56
C ASN A 13 3.47 -2.28 -4.34
N TYR A 14 2.28 -1.88 -3.89
CA TYR A 14 1.55 -0.76 -4.48
C TYR A 14 2.33 0.55 -4.36
N LEU A 15 2.88 0.86 -3.17
CA LEU A 15 3.68 2.07 -2.99
C LEU A 15 4.91 2.09 -3.91
N LYS A 16 5.60 0.95 -4.05
CA LYS A 16 6.74 0.82 -4.98
C LYS A 16 6.32 1.04 -6.43
N TYR A 17 5.20 0.45 -6.85
CA TYR A 17 4.65 0.62 -8.19
C TYR A 17 4.30 2.09 -8.49
N ARG A 18 3.65 2.76 -7.53
CA ARG A 18 3.30 4.18 -7.65
C ARG A 18 4.55 5.07 -7.75
N ALA A 19 5.54 4.81 -6.89
CA ALA A 19 6.79 5.56 -6.86
C ALA A 19 7.59 5.42 -8.16
N ASP A 20 7.67 4.20 -8.72
CA ASP A 20 8.28 3.93 -10.02
C ASP A 20 7.57 4.71 -11.15
N HIS A 21 6.24 4.68 -11.17
CA HIS A 21 5.45 5.43 -12.17
C HIS A 21 5.68 6.95 -12.09
N GLN A 22 5.89 7.49 -10.89
CA GLN A 22 6.17 8.91 -10.68
C GLN A 22 7.66 9.27 -10.83
N GLY A 23 8.55 8.28 -11.02
CA GLY A 23 10.00 8.49 -11.06
C GLY A 23 10.59 8.98 -9.74
N VAL A 24 9.95 8.65 -8.62
CA VAL A 24 10.37 9.09 -7.27
C VAL A 24 10.99 7.91 -6.51
N PRO A 25 12.17 8.07 -5.90
CA PRO A 25 12.75 7.01 -5.08
C PRO A 25 11.91 6.77 -3.82
N LEU A 26 11.56 5.51 -3.58
CA LEU A 26 10.88 5.09 -2.36
C LEU A 26 11.82 4.29 -1.46
N ALA A 27 12.55 5.01 -0.60
CA ALA A 27 13.40 4.42 0.44
C ALA A 27 12.54 4.05 1.67
N LEU A 28 11.65 3.06 1.52
CA LEU A 28 10.77 2.62 2.60
C LEU A 28 11.27 1.33 3.25
N ASP A 29 11.28 1.32 4.58
CA ASP A 29 11.49 0.12 5.37
C ASP A 29 10.17 -0.64 5.54
N GLU A 30 10.20 -1.93 5.24
CA GLU A 30 9.07 -2.83 5.47
C GLU A 30 8.70 -2.91 6.96
N GLY A 31 9.71 -2.91 7.84
CA GLY A 31 9.52 -2.94 9.28
C GLY A 31 8.72 -1.72 9.77
N PHE A 32 9.02 -0.53 9.26
CA PHE A 32 8.30 0.69 9.60
C PHE A 32 6.80 0.61 9.27
N ILE A 33 6.44 0.10 8.08
CA ILE A 33 5.03 -0.02 7.68
C ILE A 33 4.33 -1.08 8.54
N LEU A 34 4.97 -2.22 8.76
CA LEU A 34 4.40 -3.30 9.55
C LEU A 34 4.14 -2.88 11.01
N GLU A 35 5.11 -2.22 11.65
CA GLU A 35 4.97 -1.71 13.01
C GLU A 35 3.88 -0.64 13.09
N SER A 36 3.87 0.30 12.15
CA SER A 36 2.85 1.35 12.08
C SER A 36 1.44 0.76 11.92
N PHE A 37 1.30 -0.26 11.07
CA PHE A 37 0.04 -0.97 10.88
C PHE A 37 -0.44 -1.67 12.16
N HIS A 38 0.47 -2.35 12.87
CA HIS A 38 0.16 -3.02 14.14
C HIS A 38 -0.31 -2.07 15.24
N VAL A 39 0.17 -0.82 15.25
CA VAL A 39 -0.30 0.20 16.20
C VAL A 39 -1.54 0.97 15.71
N GLY A 40 -2.15 0.53 14.60
CA GLY A 40 -3.43 1.03 14.11
C GLY A 40 -3.33 2.11 13.04
N VAL A 41 -2.15 2.39 12.48
CA VAL A 41 -2.04 3.34 11.37
C VAL A 41 -2.66 2.71 10.11
N ARG A 42 -3.50 3.51 9.44
CA ARG A 42 -4.18 3.14 8.19
C ARG A 42 -3.97 4.15 7.07
N PHE A 43 -3.29 5.26 7.32
CA PHE A 43 -3.05 6.31 6.33
C PHE A 43 -1.55 6.54 6.16
N PHE A 44 -1.05 6.30 4.96
CA PHE A 44 0.36 6.32 4.61
C PHE A 44 0.55 6.98 3.26
N PHE A 45 1.29 8.09 3.19
CA PHE A 45 1.66 8.73 1.91
C PHE A 45 0.48 8.95 0.96
N GLY A 46 -0.66 9.45 1.48
CA GLY A 46 -1.87 9.65 0.67
C GLY A 46 -2.73 8.41 0.44
N VAL A 47 -2.25 7.21 0.82
CA VAL A 47 -2.97 5.94 0.67
C VAL A 47 -3.65 5.56 1.99
N THR A 48 -4.92 5.19 1.90
CA THR A 48 -5.66 4.55 2.99
C THR A 48 -5.67 3.05 2.77
N ILE A 49 -5.33 2.29 3.81
CA ILE A 49 -5.41 0.82 3.84
C ILE A 49 -6.52 0.35 4.78
N ASP A 50 -7.09 -0.83 4.51
CA ASP A 50 -8.07 -1.48 5.38
C ASP A 50 -7.40 -2.23 6.56
N ASP A 51 -8.22 -2.87 7.39
CA ASP A 51 -7.76 -3.68 8.52
C ASP A 51 -7.07 -4.99 8.12
N ASN A 52 -7.03 -5.33 6.84
CA ASN A 52 -6.26 -6.44 6.29
C ASN A 52 -4.95 -5.96 5.65
N GLY A 53 -4.65 -4.66 5.68
CA GLY A 53 -3.47 -4.07 5.06
C GLY A 53 -3.57 -3.92 3.54
N LEU A 54 -4.78 -3.92 2.96
CA LEU A 54 -5.00 -3.68 1.53
C LEU A 54 -5.25 -2.19 1.25
N PRO A 55 -4.64 -1.61 0.20
CA PRO A 55 -4.97 -0.24 -0.21
C PRO A 55 -6.40 -0.17 -0.76
N ILE A 56 -7.19 0.74 -0.21
CA ILE A 56 -8.60 0.96 -0.59
C ILE A 56 -8.85 2.35 -1.18
N HIS A 57 -7.94 3.29 -0.97
CA HIS A 57 -8.02 4.63 -1.56
C HIS A 57 -6.64 5.26 -1.67
N ASP A 58 -6.36 5.93 -2.78
CA ASP A 58 -5.15 6.74 -2.95
C ASP A 58 -5.51 8.15 -3.40
N ARG A 59 -5.27 9.12 -2.51
CA ARG A 59 -5.50 10.55 -2.77
C ARG A 59 -4.48 11.14 -3.75
N GLU A 60 -3.33 10.51 -3.87
CA GLU A 60 -2.18 10.95 -4.68
C GLU A 60 -1.91 9.99 -5.84
N GLN A 61 -2.94 9.28 -6.30
CA GLN A 61 -2.83 8.42 -7.45
C GLN A 61 -2.37 9.22 -8.69
N PRO A 62 -1.46 8.68 -9.53
CA PRO A 62 -0.95 9.36 -10.72
C PRO A 62 -2.04 9.82 -11.70
N HIS A 63 -3.09 9.03 -11.83
CA HIS A 63 -4.30 9.35 -12.59
C HIS A 63 -5.50 8.63 -11.97
N ASP A 64 -6.70 9.06 -12.36
CA ASP A 64 -7.94 8.40 -11.96
C ASP A 64 -7.91 6.93 -12.41
N GLY A 65 -8.24 6.01 -11.51
CA GLY A 65 -8.28 4.58 -11.78
C GLY A 65 -6.97 3.83 -11.53
N PHE A 66 -5.87 4.50 -11.19
CA PHE A 66 -4.55 3.86 -11.09
C PHE A 66 -4.49 2.77 -10.01
N LEU A 67 -5.12 3.00 -8.85
CA LEU A 67 -5.18 1.99 -7.78
C LEU A 67 -6.03 0.79 -8.23
N GLU A 68 -7.18 1.04 -8.84
CA GLU A 68 -8.09 0.01 -9.34
C GLU A 68 -7.42 -0.86 -10.40
N GLU A 69 -6.73 -0.26 -11.38
CA GLU A 69 -5.96 -0.97 -12.39
C GLU A 69 -4.88 -1.88 -11.78
N TRP A 70 -4.20 -1.41 -10.74
CA TRP A 70 -3.19 -2.22 -10.04
C TRP A 70 -3.82 -3.38 -9.24
N LEU A 71 -4.97 -3.15 -8.59
CA LEU A 71 -5.71 -4.17 -7.88
C LEU A 71 -6.20 -5.27 -8.83
N GLU A 72 -6.74 -4.92 -10.00
CA GLU A 72 -7.19 -5.86 -11.02
C GLU A 72 -6.05 -6.72 -11.58
N ARG A 73 -4.86 -6.13 -11.79
CA ARG A 73 -3.66 -6.84 -12.25
C ARG A 73 -3.07 -7.79 -11.22
N SER A 74 -3.26 -7.50 -9.94
CA SER A 74 -2.66 -8.30 -8.85
C SER A 74 -3.55 -9.46 -8.38
N ILE A 75 -4.76 -9.59 -8.93
CA ILE A 75 -5.70 -10.70 -8.67
C ILE A 75 -5.60 -11.77 -9.78
N ASN A 76 -5.07 -11.44 -10.96
CA ASN A 76 -4.86 -12.33 -12.10
C ASN A 76 -3.40 -12.79 -12.20
#